data_AF-A0A956JBL8-F1
#
_entry.id   AF-A0A956JBL8-F1
#
_cell.length_a   1.000
_cell.length_b   1.000
_cell.length_c   1.000
_cell.angle_alpha   90.00
_cell.angle_beta   90.00
_cell.angle_gamma   90.00
#
_symmetry.space_group_name_H-M   'P 1'
#
loop_
_entity.id
_entity.type
_entity.pdbx_description
1 polymer ?
#
loop_
_entity_poly.entity_id
_entity_poly.type
_entity_poly.pdbx_seq_one_letter_code
_entity_poly.pdbx_strand_id
1 'polypeptide(L)'
;MPSSDELPAPSAIDALLRFLAERPDFDLLDVALTDPESIPAWPGLDIELLRAGQRLLRLVPDHDLDRAIALLRAGARSAIELADMPLPRFAERYGHALGDDRPLIERVHGRARAIRTHVHLLYVASRQSAEPHLPRALSTRRS
;
A
#
# COMPACT_ATOMS: atom_id res chain seq x y z
N MET A 1 16.43 -16.27 -42.40
CA MET A 1 15.49 -16.64 -41.35
C MET A 1 16.16 -16.46 -39.99
N PRO A 2 15.92 -15.37 -39.26
CA PRO A 2 16.05 -15.36 -37.81
C PRO A 2 14.66 -15.64 -37.22
N SER A 3 14.46 -16.88 -36.78
CA SER A 3 13.44 -17.25 -35.82
C SER A 3 14.04 -17.04 -34.44
N SER A 4 13.46 -16.14 -33.67
CA SER A 4 13.37 -16.15 -32.20
C SER A 4 12.49 -14.97 -31.83
N ASP A 5 11.20 -15.24 -31.81
CA ASP A 5 10.16 -14.39 -31.23
C ASP A 5 10.36 -14.46 -29.70
N GLU A 6 11.43 -13.84 -29.19
CA GLU A 6 11.60 -13.62 -27.75
C GLU A 6 10.55 -12.60 -27.33
N LEU A 7 9.39 -13.10 -26.90
CA LEU A 7 8.37 -12.29 -26.25
C LEU A 7 9.06 -11.42 -25.18
N PRO A 8 8.84 -10.09 -25.17
CA PRO A 8 9.42 -9.24 -24.15
C PRO A 8 9.02 -9.76 -22.77
N ALA A 9 9.99 -9.79 -21.85
CA ALA A 9 9.73 -10.23 -20.48
C ALA A 9 8.51 -9.45 -19.94
N PRO A 10 7.48 -10.13 -19.40
CA PRO A 10 6.28 -9.48 -18.89
C PRO A 10 6.68 -8.45 -17.83
N SER A 11 6.02 -7.29 -17.83
CA SER A 11 6.29 -6.30 -16.78
C SER A 11 5.98 -6.92 -15.41
N ALA A 12 6.61 -6.42 -14.34
CA ALA A 12 6.35 -6.94 -13.00
C ALA A 12 4.85 -6.90 -12.63
N ILE A 13 4.11 -5.92 -13.16
CA ILE A 13 2.65 -5.82 -13.01
C ILE A 13 1.93 -6.93 -13.77
N ASP A 14 2.39 -7.30 -14.97
CA ASP A 14 1.80 -8.42 -15.72
C ASP A 14 2.06 -9.76 -15.03
N ALA A 15 3.22 -9.92 -14.38
CA ALA A 15 3.50 -11.08 -13.55
C ALA A 15 2.57 -11.17 -12.34
N LEU A 16 2.28 -10.04 -11.67
CA LEU A 16 1.29 -9.97 -10.59
C LEU A 16 -0.12 -10.32 -11.08
N LEU A 17 -0.54 -9.75 -12.22
CA LEU A 17 -1.87 -10.02 -12.76
C LEU A 17 -2.04 -11.47 -13.18
N ARG A 18 -1.01 -12.06 -13.78
CA ARG A 18 -0.97 -13.48 -14.09
C ARG A 18 -1.08 -14.33 -12.84
N PHE A 19 -0.31 -13.99 -11.80
CA PHE A 19 -0.39 -14.67 -10.50
C PHE A 19 -1.81 -14.64 -9.92
N LEU A 20 -2.47 -13.48 -9.91
CA LEU A 20 -3.85 -13.35 -9.39
C LEU A 20 -4.87 -14.10 -10.26
N ALA A 21 -4.69 -14.10 -11.59
CA ALA A 21 -5.56 -14.82 -12.51
C ALA A 21 -5.43 -16.34 -12.40
N GLU A 22 -4.22 -16.84 -12.19
CA GLU A 22 -3.95 -18.28 -12.03
C GLU A 22 -4.26 -18.81 -10.63
N ARG A 23 -4.46 -17.91 -9.65
CA ARG A 23 -4.82 -18.24 -8.26
C ARG A 23 -6.06 -17.48 -7.78
N PRO A 24 -7.25 -17.81 -8.29
CA PRO A 24 -8.49 -17.14 -7.90
C PRO A 24 -8.88 -17.38 -6.42
N ASP A 25 -8.29 -18.39 -5.78
CA ASP A 25 -8.42 -18.69 -4.35
C ASP A 25 -7.51 -17.82 -3.46
N PHE A 26 -6.56 -17.10 -4.05
CA PHE A 26 -5.64 -16.25 -3.31
C PHE A 26 -6.31 -14.94 -2.89
N ASP A 27 -6.69 -14.85 -1.62
CA ASP A 27 -7.22 -13.62 -1.04
C ASP A 27 -6.10 -12.62 -0.74
N LEU A 28 -5.87 -11.70 -1.68
CA LEU A 28 -4.89 -10.63 -1.54
C LEU A 28 -5.20 -9.69 -0.36
N LEU A 29 -6.47 -9.54 0.04
CA LEU A 29 -6.85 -8.61 1.10
C LEU A 29 -6.37 -9.09 2.47
N ASP A 30 -6.50 -10.40 2.72
CA ASP A 30 -6.35 -11.00 4.04
C ASP A 30 -5.05 -11.77 4.25
N VAL A 31 -4.33 -12.13 3.18
CA VAL A 31 -3.05 -12.82 3.28
C VAL A 31 -2.00 -12.00 4.07
N ALA A 32 -1.31 -12.66 5.00
CA ALA A 32 -0.30 -12.06 5.86
C ALA A 32 1.06 -11.92 5.14
N LEU A 33 1.20 -10.93 4.24
CA LEU A 33 2.43 -10.73 3.46
C LEU A 33 3.66 -10.29 4.27
N THR A 34 3.53 -10.09 5.59
CA THR A 34 4.64 -9.81 6.50
C THR A 34 5.34 -11.08 6.99
N ASP A 35 4.67 -12.23 6.93
CA ASP A 35 5.21 -13.52 7.31
C ASP A 35 5.84 -14.20 6.07
N PRO A 36 7.14 -14.50 6.08
CA PRO A 36 7.82 -15.16 4.95
C PRO A 36 7.19 -16.49 4.54
N GLU A 37 6.64 -17.26 5.48
CA GLU A 37 6.02 -18.56 5.20
C GLU A 37 4.69 -18.42 4.44
N SER A 38 4.03 -17.26 4.60
CA SER A 38 2.79 -16.90 3.92
C SER A 38 3.02 -16.32 2.51
N ILE A 39 4.28 -16.07 2.10
CA ILE A 39 4.60 -15.48 0.80
C ILE A 39 4.61 -16.58 -0.27
N PRO A 40 3.77 -16.47 -1.32
CA PRO A 40 3.75 -17.45 -2.40
C PRO A 40 5.06 -17.40 -3.19
N ALA A 41 5.72 -18.54 -3.35
CA ALA A 41 6.82 -18.69 -4.30
C ALA A 41 6.26 -18.67 -5.72
N TRP A 42 6.53 -17.62 -6.48
CA TRP A 42 6.08 -17.50 -7.87
C TRP A 42 7.16 -16.87 -8.76
N PRO A 43 7.48 -17.46 -9.92
CA PRO A 43 8.49 -16.93 -10.83
C PRO A 43 8.19 -15.50 -11.29
N GLY A 44 9.12 -14.58 -11.05
CA GLY A 44 8.99 -13.18 -11.46
C GLY A 44 7.99 -12.35 -10.67
N LEU A 45 7.41 -12.90 -9.59
CA LEU A 45 6.55 -12.12 -8.70
C LEU A 45 7.39 -11.21 -7.81
N ASP A 46 7.17 -9.91 -7.94
CA ASP A 46 7.73 -8.90 -7.05
C ASP A 46 6.86 -8.80 -5.78
N ILE A 47 7.44 -9.18 -4.64
CA ILE A 47 6.75 -9.16 -3.34
C ILE A 47 6.41 -7.74 -2.90
N GLU A 48 7.24 -6.76 -3.20
CA GLU A 48 6.94 -5.36 -2.87
C GLU A 48 5.80 -4.81 -3.73
N LEU A 49 5.68 -5.29 -4.96
CA LEU A 49 4.54 -5.00 -5.83
C LEU A 49 3.25 -5.66 -5.30
N LEU A 50 3.31 -6.91 -4.87
CA LEU A 50 2.19 -7.62 -4.24
C LEU A 50 1.70 -6.88 -2.98
N ARG A 51 2.63 -6.49 -2.10
CA ARG A 51 2.34 -5.71 -0.90
C ARG A 51 1.77 -4.33 -1.24
N ALA A 52 2.28 -3.67 -2.29
CA ALA A 52 1.71 -2.41 -2.76
C ALA A 52 0.27 -2.59 -3.26
N GLY A 53 0.01 -3.64 -4.05
CA GLY A 53 -1.34 -4.02 -4.48
C GLY A 53 -2.30 -4.20 -3.30
N GLN A 54 -1.91 -4.99 -2.28
CA GLN A 54 -2.70 -5.18 -1.06
C GLN A 54 -2.97 -3.85 -0.33
N ARG A 55 -1.95 -3.00 -0.17
CA ARG A 55 -2.12 -1.68 0.48
C ARG A 55 -3.12 -0.80 -0.26
N LEU A 56 -3.06 -0.78 -1.60
CA LEU A 56 -3.99 -0.01 -2.42
C LEU A 56 -5.39 -0.60 -2.42
N LEU A 57 -5.53 -1.93 -2.44
CA LEU A 57 -6.81 -2.62 -2.33
C LEU A 57 -7.57 -2.25 -1.05
N ARG A 58 -6.85 -2.04 0.05
CA ARG A 58 -7.40 -1.56 1.33
C ARG A 58 -7.80 -0.08 1.32
N LEU A 59 -7.37 0.70 0.33
CA LEU A 59 -7.74 2.11 0.17
C LEU A 59 -8.97 2.32 -0.71
N VAL A 60 -9.14 1.48 -1.73
CA VAL A 60 -10.26 1.62 -2.66
C VAL A 60 -11.55 1.11 -1.98
N PRO A 61 -12.68 1.83 -2.11
CA PRO A 61 -13.98 1.33 -1.68
C PRO A 61 -14.30 -0.06 -2.26
N ASP A 62 -15.03 -0.85 -1.49
CA ASP A 62 -15.48 -2.19 -1.88
C ASP A 62 -14.36 -3.18 -2.26
N HIS A 63 -13.10 -2.83 -1.95
CA HIS A 63 -11.93 -3.63 -2.30
C HIS A 63 -11.86 -3.95 -3.81
N ASP A 64 -12.20 -2.96 -4.62
CA ASP A 64 -12.17 -3.05 -6.08
C ASP A 64 -10.73 -3.25 -6.59
N LEU A 65 -10.44 -4.48 -7.01
CA LEU A 65 -9.13 -4.91 -7.47
C LEU A 65 -8.70 -4.19 -8.75
N ASP A 66 -9.61 -3.98 -9.70
CA ASP A 66 -9.29 -3.34 -10.98
C ASP A 66 -8.78 -1.91 -10.77
N ARG A 67 -9.45 -1.17 -9.88
CA ARG A 67 -9.02 0.19 -9.49
C ARG A 67 -7.71 0.18 -8.70
N ALA A 68 -7.51 -0.79 -7.80
CA ALA A 68 -6.24 -0.92 -7.08
C ALA A 68 -5.06 -1.19 -8.04
N ILE A 69 -5.26 -2.05 -9.03
CA ILE A 69 -4.29 -2.31 -10.10
C ILE A 69 -4.10 -1.08 -10.98
N ALA A 70 -5.16 -0.34 -11.31
CA ALA A 70 -5.05 0.89 -12.09
C ALA A 70 -4.18 1.95 -11.37
N LEU A 71 -4.36 2.12 -10.05
CA LEU A 71 -3.51 2.97 -9.23
C LEU A 71 -2.05 2.50 -9.22
N LEU A 72 -1.83 1.18 -9.11
CA LEU A 72 -0.49 0.58 -9.13
C LEU A 72 0.21 0.81 -10.48
N ARG A 73 -0.52 0.67 -11.60
CA ARG A 73 -0.06 0.98 -12.96
C ARG A 73 0.26 2.45 -13.15
N ALA A 74 -0.51 3.35 -12.53
CA ALA A 74 -0.23 4.78 -12.47
C ALA A 74 0.95 5.14 -11.53
N GLY A 75 1.53 4.14 -10.86
CA GLY A 75 2.74 4.27 -10.06
C GLY A 75 2.54 4.47 -8.56
N ALA A 76 1.30 4.45 -8.06
CA ALA A 76 1.03 4.56 -6.63
C ALA A 76 1.55 3.34 -5.87
N ARG A 77 2.14 3.52 -4.68
CA ARG A 77 2.68 2.41 -3.87
C ARG A 77 2.13 2.30 -2.45
N SER A 78 1.61 3.40 -1.90
CA SER A 78 1.12 3.41 -0.52
C SER A 78 0.17 4.56 -0.21
N ALA A 79 -0.59 4.43 0.88
CA ALA A 79 -1.42 5.50 1.42
C ALA A 79 -0.62 6.75 1.81
N ILE A 80 0.61 6.58 2.32
CA ILE A 80 1.48 7.68 2.77
C ILE A 80 1.85 8.55 1.56
N GLU A 81 2.34 7.93 0.50
CA GLU A 81 2.68 8.61 -0.76
C GLU A 81 1.49 9.39 -1.33
N LEU A 82 0.30 8.76 -1.37
CA LEU A 82 -0.91 9.40 -1.88
C LEU A 82 -1.36 10.58 -0.99
N ALA A 83 -1.20 10.47 0.32
CA ALA A 83 -1.59 11.49 1.29
C ALA A 83 -0.66 12.73 1.29
N ASP A 84 0.59 12.58 0.86
CA ASP A 84 1.55 13.68 0.78
C ASP A 84 1.28 14.64 -0.38
N MET A 85 0.46 14.19 -1.34
CA MET A 85 0.03 15.00 -2.46
C MET A 85 -1.24 15.81 -2.13
N PRO A 86 -1.32 17.11 -2.48
CA PRO A 86 -2.57 17.87 -2.42
C PRO A 86 -3.64 17.27 -3.34
N LEU A 87 -4.91 17.35 -2.92
CA LEU A 87 -6.05 16.76 -3.66
C LEU A 87 -6.10 17.13 -5.15
N PRO A 88 -5.90 18.40 -5.58
CA PRO A 88 -5.92 18.73 -7.00
C PRO A 88 -4.87 17.96 -7.81
N ARG A 89 -3.66 17.83 -7.26
CA ARG A 89 -2.54 17.13 -7.91
C ARG A 89 -2.74 15.61 -7.87
N PHE A 90 -3.36 15.09 -6.82
CA PHE A 90 -3.78 13.69 -6.74
C PHE A 90 -4.82 13.37 -7.81
N ALA A 91 -5.83 14.23 -7.98
CA ALA A 91 -6.86 14.07 -8.99
C ALA A 91 -6.29 14.14 -10.42
N GLU A 92 -5.36 15.06 -10.67
CA GLU A 92 -4.65 15.16 -11.96
C GLU A 92 -3.88 13.87 -12.29
N ARG A 93 -3.16 13.32 -11.31
CA ARG A 93 -2.29 12.14 -11.54
C ARG A 93 -3.05 10.82 -11.57
N TYR A 94 -4.05 10.64 -10.70
CA TYR A 94 -4.70 9.37 -10.45
C TYR A 94 -6.21 9.37 -10.77
N GLY A 95 -6.78 10.50 -11.19
CA GLY A 95 -8.20 10.63 -11.48
C GLY A 95 -8.67 9.61 -12.52
N HIS A 96 -7.91 9.45 -13.59
CA HIS A 96 -8.23 8.48 -14.64
C HIS A 96 -8.23 7.03 -14.14
N ALA A 97 -7.29 6.67 -13.26
CA ALA A 97 -7.25 5.34 -12.63
C ALA A 97 -8.46 5.07 -11.71
N LEU A 98 -9.14 6.14 -11.28
CA LEU A 98 -10.37 6.10 -10.48
C LEU A 98 -11.61 6.42 -11.33
N GLY A 99 -11.49 6.42 -12.66
CA GLY A 99 -12.60 6.65 -13.59
C GLY A 99 -13.11 8.09 -13.62
N ASP A 100 -12.28 9.05 -13.22
CA ASP A 100 -12.60 10.49 -13.16
C ASP A 100 -13.83 10.82 -12.29
N ASP A 101 -14.23 9.89 -11.42
CA ASP A 101 -15.31 10.03 -10.44
C ASP A 101 -14.82 10.88 -9.27
N ARG A 102 -15.24 12.15 -9.26
CA ARG A 102 -14.82 13.12 -8.25
C ARG A 102 -15.11 12.66 -6.81
N PRO A 103 -16.34 12.22 -6.44
CA PRO A 103 -16.61 11.60 -5.15
C PRO A 103 -15.69 10.44 -4.78
N LEU A 104 -15.35 9.57 -5.73
CA LEU A 104 -14.43 8.46 -5.48
C LEU A 104 -13.00 8.93 -5.22
N ILE A 105 -12.50 9.85 -6.05
CA ILE A 105 -11.18 10.47 -5.91
C ILE A 105 -11.02 11.09 -4.52
N GLU A 106 -12.01 11.86 -4.07
CA GLU A 106 -12.00 12.49 -2.76
C GLU A 106 -12.04 11.47 -1.62
N ARG A 107 -12.83 10.40 -1.75
CA ARG A 107 -12.89 9.33 -0.75
C ARG A 107 -11.57 8.58 -0.62
N VAL A 108 -10.96 8.19 -1.73
CA VAL A 108 -9.66 7.48 -1.72
C VAL A 108 -8.57 8.38 -1.13
N HIS A 109 -8.50 9.65 -1.55
CA HIS A 109 -7.54 10.62 -0.99
C HIS A 109 -7.76 10.86 0.51
N GLY A 110 -9.01 11.05 0.92
CA GLY A 110 -9.38 11.22 2.32
C GLY A 110 -8.98 10.02 3.18
N ARG A 111 -9.20 8.79 2.69
CA ARG A 111 -8.80 7.56 3.38
C ARG A 111 -7.28 7.43 3.49
N ALA A 112 -6.55 7.77 2.43
CA ALA A 112 -5.09 7.80 2.44
C ALA A 112 -4.57 8.76 3.53
N ARG A 113 -5.14 9.97 3.63
CA ARG A 113 -4.80 10.94 4.69
C ARG A 113 -5.13 10.43 6.09
N ALA A 114 -6.29 9.81 6.27
CA ALA A 114 -6.68 9.23 7.56
C ALA A 114 -5.68 8.15 8.02
N ILE A 115 -5.26 7.27 7.11
CA ILE A 115 -4.25 6.25 7.39
C ILE A 115 -2.91 6.88 7.75
N ARG A 116 -2.44 7.89 7.00
CA ARG A 116 -1.18 8.60 7.34
C ARG A 116 -1.25 9.18 8.76
N THR A 117 -2.36 9.84 9.10
CA THR A 117 -2.57 10.38 10.46
C THR A 117 -2.52 9.28 11.51
N HIS A 118 -3.18 8.15 11.26
CA HIS A 118 -3.19 7.02 12.20
C HIS A 118 -1.79 6.43 12.40
N VAL A 119 -1.04 6.19 11.32
CA VAL A 119 0.35 5.71 11.39
C VAL A 119 1.24 6.69 12.17
N HIS A 120 1.07 8.00 11.95
CA HIS A 120 1.81 9.02 12.68
C HIS A 120 1.49 8.98 14.18
N LEU A 121 0.22 8.85 14.56
CA LEU A 121 -0.19 8.74 15.96
C LEU A 121 0.37 7.46 16.63
N LEU A 122 0.33 6.32 15.94
CA LEU A 122 0.94 5.08 16.43
C LEU A 122 2.46 5.23 16.63
N TYR A 123 3.14 5.89 15.70
CA TYR A 123 4.57 6.17 15.83
C TYR A 123 4.88 7.09 17.02
N VAL A 124 4.10 8.16 17.22
CA VAL A 124 4.26 9.05 18.38
C VAL A 124 4.02 8.29 19.69
N ALA A 125 2.96 7.48 19.76
CA ALA A 125 2.62 6.69 20.95
C ALA A 125 3.69 5.64 21.27
N SER A 126 4.21 4.94 20.25
CA SER A 126 5.28 3.95 20.44
C SER A 126 6.57 4.61 20.94
N ARG A 127 6.91 5.77 20.39
CA ARG A 127 8.05 6.56 20.84
C ARG A 127 7.92 7.05 22.28
N GLN A 128 6.76 7.59 22.66
CA GLN A 128 6.51 8.04 24.02
C GLN A 128 6.56 6.89 25.04
N SER A 129 6.11 5.70 24.63
CA SER A 129 6.17 4.49 25.47
C SER A 129 7.59 3.91 25.58
N ALA A 130 8.45 4.14 24.57
CA ALA A 130 9.84 3.70 24.56
C ALA A 130 10.79 4.68 25.26
N GLU A 131 10.35 5.90 25.58
CA GLU A 131 11.10 6.82 26.42
C GLU A 131 10.97 6.37 27.89
N PRO A 132 12.05 5.90 28.53
CA PRO A 132 11.99 5.53 29.94
C PRO A 132 11.66 6.80 30.73
N HIS A 133 10.48 6.84 31.36
CA HIS A 133 10.20 7.86 32.35
C HIS A 133 11.24 7.75 33.47
N LEU A 134 12.28 8.60 33.41
CA LEU A 134 13.23 8.86 34.49
C LEU A 134 12.99 10.28 35.03
N PRO A 135 13.08 10.48 36.35
CA PRO A 135 11.98 10.17 37.28
C PRO A 135 11.51 11.45 37.96
N ARG A 136 10.20 11.73 37.95
CA ARG A 136 9.67 12.88 38.71
C ARG A 136 9.35 12.46 40.14
N ALA A 137 10.36 12.66 40.99
CA ALA A 137 10.30 12.83 42.45
C ALA A 137 10.53 11.60 43.36
N LEU A 138 11.18 11.93 44.50
CA LEU A 138 11.22 11.24 45.80
C LEU A 138 12.48 10.41 46.13
N SER A 139 13.58 11.07 46.46
CA SER A 139 14.43 10.61 47.57
C SER A 139 15.08 11.79 48.33
N THR A 140 14.35 12.22 49.37
CA THR A 140 14.82 12.77 50.66
C THR A 140 15.84 13.92 50.70
N ARG A 141 15.32 15.07 51.15
CA ARG A 141 15.98 15.91 52.17
C ARG A 141 16.55 15.03 53.30
N ARG A 142 17.83 15.18 53.62
CA ARG A 142 18.35 15.06 54.98
C ARG A 142 19.36 16.18 55.19
N SER A 143 18.94 17.17 55.98
CA SER A 143 19.80 18.07 56.75
C SER A 143 19.88 17.53 58.16
#